data_AF-V4IFN6-F1
#
_entry.id   AF-V4IFN6-F1
#
_cell.length_a   1.000
_cell.length_b   1.000
_cell.length_c   1.000
_cell.angle_alpha   90.00
_cell.angle_beta   90.00
_cell.angle_gamma   90.00
#
_symmetry.space_group_name_H-M   'P 1'
#
loop_
_entity.id
_entity.type
_entity.pdbx_description
1 polymer ?
#
loop_
_entity_poly.entity_id
_entity_poly.type
_entity_poly.pdbx_seq_one_letter_code
_entity_poly.pdbx_strand_id
1 'polypeptide(L)'
;MSSQYVAALVWLVAGFLLLIGEVLLPGMILALFGAAAILVSLLAVAGLDDIALQFLVFALVTAATILLLRRRLLLMFKGQQRGGSDDEGAGQRVQAVTDFQGRHGRVRWRGAEWDARSTDDTPIAASDWLLIVGHDFFLVAAALIALLVMVVVIKTAVVVPQRDAYVIQRLGRFSRTLEAGFHFLIPFIDRVAYRHTLKEQVMDVASQTCITKDNIAVEIDGVLYL
;
A
#
# COMPACT_ATOMS: atom_id res chain seq x y z
N MET A 1 15.56 -15.40 -20.03
CA MET A 1 14.09 -15.52 -19.99
C MET A 1 13.56 -15.02 -21.31
N SER A 2 12.78 -15.82 -22.06
CA SER A 2 12.15 -15.33 -23.29
C SER A 2 11.17 -14.20 -22.96
N SER A 3 11.08 -13.23 -23.88
CA SER A 3 10.28 -11.99 -23.73
C SER A 3 8.83 -12.27 -23.29
N GLN A 4 8.24 -13.37 -23.76
CA GLN A 4 6.88 -13.81 -23.44
C GLN A 4 6.66 -14.09 -21.95
N TYR A 5 7.64 -14.67 -21.23
CA TYR A 5 7.49 -14.94 -19.79
C TYR A 5 7.59 -13.67 -18.95
N VAL A 6 8.37 -12.69 -19.41
CA VAL A 6 8.45 -11.37 -18.76
C VAL A 6 7.12 -10.63 -18.92
N ALA A 7 6.54 -10.63 -20.12
CA ALA A 7 5.22 -10.07 -20.37
C ALA A 7 4.11 -10.78 -19.56
N ALA A 8 4.13 -12.12 -19.54
CA ALA A 8 3.19 -12.91 -18.75
C ALA A 8 3.27 -12.60 -17.25
N LEU A 9 4.48 -12.44 -16.70
CA LEU A 9 4.71 -12.07 -15.30
C LEU A 9 4.15 -10.67 -15.00
N VAL A 10 4.36 -9.71 -15.90
CA VAL A 10 3.83 -8.35 -15.75
C VAL A 10 2.30 -8.36 -15.71
N TRP A 11 1.65 -9.08 -16.62
CA TRP A 11 0.19 -9.24 -16.64
C TRP A 11 -0.35 -9.94 -15.38
N LEU A 12 0.37 -10.96 -14.88
CA LEU A 12 0.00 -11.68 -13.66
C LEU A 12 0.03 -10.75 -12.43
N VAL A 13 1.14 -10.02 -12.26
CA VAL A 13 1.34 -9.10 -11.14
C VAL A 13 0.33 -7.95 -11.20
N ALA A 14 0.12 -7.37 -12.38
CA ALA A 14 -0.90 -6.34 -12.58
C ALA A 14 -2.30 -6.86 -12.24
N GLY A 15 -2.63 -8.09 -12.68
CA GLY A 15 -3.91 -8.72 -12.38
C GLY A 15 -4.17 -8.91 -10.88
N PHE A 16 -3.18 -9.42 -10.14
CA PHE A 16 -3.30 -9.56 -8.68
C PHE A 16 -3.37 -8.21 -7.95
N LEU A 17 -2.60 -7.21 -8.38
CA LEU A 17 -2.68 -5.86 -7.80
C LEU A 17 -4.05 -5.23 -7.99
N LEU A 18 -4.68 -5.44 -9.16
CA LEU A 18 -6.04 -4.98 -9.43
C LEU A 18 -7.07 -5.73 -8.57
N LEU A 19 -6.92 -7.05 -8.40
CA LEU A 19 -7.78 -7.83 -7.49
C LEU A 19 -7.66 -7.38 -6.03
N ILE A 20 -6.45 -7.07 -5.56
CA ILE A 20 -6.22 -6.55 -4.21
C ILE A 20 -6.77 -5.12 -4.09
N GLY A 21 -6.61 -4.30 -5.13
CA GLY A 21 -7.13 -2.93 -5.18
C GLY A 21 -8.65 -2.85 -5.06
N GLU A 22 -9.38 -3.86 -5.53
CA GLU A 22 -10.84 -3.96 -5.33
C GLU A 22 -11.22 -4.00 -3.84
N VAL A 23 -10.37 -4.54 -2.96
CA VAL A 23 -10.65 -4.57 -1.51
C VAL A 23 -10.75 -3.14 -0.95
N LEU A 24 -10.10 -2.17 -1.58
CA LEU A 24 -10.11 -0.77 -1.17
C LEU A 24 -11.21 0.06 -1.83
N LEU A 25 -11.71 -0.33 -3.02
CA LEU A 25 -12.71 0.42 -3.77
C LEU A 25 -13.98 -0.42 -3.95
N PRO A 26 -15.14 -0.01 -3.41
CA PRO A 26 -16.40 -0.69 -3.71
C PRO A 26 -16.83 -0.38 -5.15
N GLY A 27 -16.71 -1.33 -6.08
CA GLY A 27 -17.16 -1.07 -7.45
C GLY A 27 -17.22 -2.27 -8.40
N MET A 28 -16.65 -3.40 -8.04
CA MET A 28 -16.40 -4.60 -8.87
C MET A 28 -15.56 -4.34 -10.13
N ILE A 29 -15.23 -3.10 -10.45
CA ILE A 29 -14.59 -2.72 -11.71
C ILE A 29 -13.15 -3.22 -11.74
N LEU A 30 -12.38 -3.04 -10.65
CA LEU A 30 -10.98 -3.46 -10.59
C LEU A 30 -10.88 -4.98 -10.64
N ALA A 31 -11.83 -5.69 -10.03
CA ALA A 31 -11.90 -7.15 -10.11
C ALA A 31 -12.02 -7.66 -11.56
N LEU A 32 -12.79 -6.97 -12.41
CA LEU A 32 -12.98 -7.36 -13.81
C LEU A 32 -11.73 -7.16 -14.65
N PHE A 33 -11.06 -6.01 -14.50
CA PHE A 33 -9.78 -5.77 -15.17
C PHE A 33 -8.70 -6.73 -14.66
N GLY A 34 -8.69 -7.05 -13.35
CA GLY A 34 -7.78 -8.02 -12.75
C GLY A 34 -7.95 -9.43 -13.32
N ALA A 35 -9.19 -9.91 -13.43
CA ALA A 35 -9.50 -11.22 -14.02
C ALA A 35 -9.10 -11.29 -15.51
N ALA A 36 -9.34 -10.23 -16.28
CA ALA A 36 -8.93 -10.15 -17.68
C ALA A 36 -7.40 -10.18 -17.82
N ALA A 37 -6.66 -9.47 -16.95
CA ALA A 37 -5.19 -9.47 -16.95
C ALA A 37 -4.59 -10.85 -16.63
N ILE A 38 -5.16 -11.59 -15.67
CA ILE A 38 -4.74 -12.96 -15.35
C ILE A 38 -5.01 -13.91 -16.53
N LEU A 39 -6.13 -13.74 -17.22
CA LEU A 39 -6.44 -14.53 -18.42
C LEU A 39 -5.43 -14.26 -19.54
N VAL A 40 -5.03 -13.01 -19.77
CA VAL A 40 -3.98 -12.67 -20.74
C VAL A 40 -2.61 -13.21 -20.31
N SER A 41 -2.30 -13.24 -19.01
CA SER A 41 -1.08 -13.87 -18.50
C SER A 41 -1.04 -15.38 -18.82
N LEU A 42 -2.14 -16.09 -18.60
CA LEU A 42 -2.25 -17.52 -18.93
C LEU A 42 -2.09 -17.78 -20.42
N LEU A 43 -2.70 -16.94 -21.26
CA LEU A 43 -2.57 -17.05 -22.72
C LEU A 43 -1.15 -16.74 -23.20
N ALA A 44 -0.47 -15.76 -22.61
CA ALA A 44 0.92 -15.47 -22.91
C ALA A 44 1.85 -16.65 -22.57
N VAL A 45 1.60 -17.39 -21.48
CA VAL A 45 2.32 -18.63 -21.16
C VAL A 45 1.98 -19.77 -22.13
N ALA A 46 0.73 -19.81 -22.64
CA ALA A 46 0.27 -20.81 -23.59
C ALA A 46 0.75 -20.62 -25.04
N GLY A 47 1.54 -19.56 -25.32
CA GLY A 47 2.17 -19.32 -26.63
C GLY A 47 1.68 -18.06 -27.37
N LEU A 48 1.02 -17.13 -26.68
CA LEU A 48 0.58 -15.86 -27.25
C LEU A 48 1.71 -14.81 -27.14
N ASP A 49 2.66 -14.90 -28.07
CA ASP A 49 3.94 -14.18 -27.98
C ASP A 49 3.87 -12.70 -28.41
N ASP A 50 2.89 -12.33 -29.23
CA ASP A 50 2.74 -10.96 -29.75
C ASP A 50 2.09 -10.04 -28.71
N ILE A 51 2.82 -8.99 -28.33
CA ILE A 51 2.39 -8.00 -27.34
C ILE A 51 1.14 -7.21 -27.79
N ALA A 52 1.01 -6.92 -29.09
CA ALA A 52 -0.15 -6.22 -29.62
C ALA A 52 -1.40 -7.10 -29.52
N LEU A 53 -1.27 -8.41 -29.79
CA LEU A 53 -2.36 -9.35 -29.61
C LEU A 53 -2.74 -9.52 -28.14
N GLN A 54 -1.79 -9.49 -27.19
CA GLN A 54 -2.11 -9.50 -25.76
C GLN A 54 -2.97 -8.31 -25.34
N PHE A 55 -2.63 -7.09 -25.76
CA PHE A 55 -3.43 -5.90 -25.48
C PHE A 55 -4.81 -5.93 -26.16
N LEU A 56 -4.89 -6.44 -27.39
CA LEU A 56 -6.15 -6.60 -28.11
C LEU A 56 -7.07 -7.59 -27.40
N VAL A 57 -6.54 -8.76 -27.00
CA VAL A 57 -7.29 -9.77 -26.24
C VAL A 57 -7.74 -9.21 -24.90
N PHE A 58 -6.88 -8.49 -24.18
CA PHE A 58 -7.26 -7.82 -22.93
C PHE A 58 -8.44 -6.86 -23.13
N ALA A 59 -8.36 -5.99 -24.14
CA ALA A 59 -9.41 -5.01 -24.43
C ALA A 59 -10.74 -5.70 -24.81
N LEU A 60 -10.69 -6.74 -25.65
CA LEU A 60 -11.88 -7.48 -26.07
C LEU A 60 -12.52 -8.25 -24.91
N VAL A 61 -11.72 -8.96 -24.10
CA VAL A 61 -12.22 -9.71 -22.94
C VAL A 61 -12.84 -8.77 -21.91
N THR A 62 -12.20 -7.64 -21.65
CA THR A 62 -12.73 -6.61 -20.76
C THR A 62 -14.05 -6.04 -21.30
N ALA A 63 -14.09 -5.64 -22.58
CA ALA A 63 -15.31 -5.10 -23.19
C ALA A 63 -16.44 -6.14 -23.19
N ALA A 64 -16.17 -7.39 -23.54
CA ALA A 64 -17.13 -8.49 -23.51
C ALA A 64 -17.64 -8.74 -22.09
N THR A 65 -16.76 -8.75 -21.09
CA THR A 65 -17.13 -8.93 -19.68
C THR A 65 -18.01 -7.78 -19.20
N ILE A 66 -17.66 -6.53 -19.55
CA ILE A 66 -18.48 -5.34 -19.24
C ILE A 66 -19.85 -5.44 -19.92
N LEU A 67 -19.93 -5.84 -21.18
CA LEU A 67 -21.20 -5.96 -21.92
C LEU A 67 -22.10 -7.07 -21.36
N LEU A 68 -21.51 -8.21 -20.96
CA LEU A 68 -22.24 -9.31 -20.33
C LEU A 68 -22.72 -8.94 -18.92
N LEU A 69 -21.85 -8.33 -18.12
CA LEU A 69 -22.22 -7.83 -16.80
C LEU A 69 -23.07 -6.57 -16.87
N ARG A 70 -23.14 -5.83 -17.99
CA ARG A 70 -23.94 -4.60 -18.13
C ARG A 70 -25.39 -4.83 -17.71
N ARG A 71 -25.96 -5.99 -18.09
CA ARG A 71 -27.32 -6.36 -17.68
C ARG A 71 -27.43 -6.64 -16.17
N ARG A 72 -26.43 -7.26 -15.54
CA ARG A 72 -26.42 -7.50 -14.08
C ARG A 72 -26.07 -6.25 -13.27
N LEU A 73 -25.08 -5.47 -13.69
CA LEU A 73 -24.64 -4.20 -13.10
C LEU A 73 -25.78 -3.19 -13.11
N LEU A 74 -26.49 -3.01 -14.23
CA LEU A 74 -27.63 -2.10 -14.28
C LEU A 74 -28.81 -2.56 -13.41
N LEU A 75 -28.92 -3.87 -13.13
CA LEU A 75 -29.93 -4.40 -12.21
C LEU A 75 -29.50 -4.26 -10.75
N MET A 76 -28.20 -4.39 -10.43
CA MET A 76 -27.64 -4.10 -9.11
C MET A 76 -27.62 -2.60 -8.79
N PHE A 77 -27.45 -1.74 -9.81
CA PHE A 77 -27.53 -0.28 -9.72
C PHE A 77 -28.94 0.28 -9.98
N LYS A 78 -29.95 -0.58 -10.17
CA LYS A 78 -31.36 -0.17 -10.06
C LYS A 78 -31.77 -0.11 -8.58
N GLY A 79 -30.89 0.43 -7.75
CA GLY A 79 -31.16 0.95 -6.43
C GLY A 79 -30.99 2.47 -6.47
N GLN A 80 -32.10 3.18 -6.65
CA GLN A 80 -32.32 4.57 -6.26
C GLN A 80 -31.15 5.58 -6.51
N GLN A 81 -30.83 5.91 -7.76
CA GLN A 81 -30.12 7.17 -8.01
C GLN A 81 -31.09 8.36 -8.00
N ARG A 82 -31.04 9.10 -6.89
CA ARG A 82 -31.27 10.55 -6.74
C ARG A 82 -30.62 10.93 -5.40
N GLY A 83 -29.30 11.10 -5.32
CA GLY A 83 -28.50 12.10 -6.02
C GLY A 83 -27.93 13.04 -4.96
N GLY A 84 -26.61 13.16 -4.89
CA GLY A 84 -25.91 14.10 -4.02
C GLY A 84 -24.63 13.51 -3.45
N SER A 85 -23.50 14.16 -3.75
CA SER A 85 -22.21 13.97 -3.06
C SER A 85 -22.42 13.93 -1.55
N ASP A 86 -21.64 13.14 -0.82
CA ASP A 86 -21.76 12.96 0.63
C ASP A 86 -21.67 14.28 1.44
N ASP A 87 -21.21 15.38 0.81
CA ASP A 87 -21.25 16.75 1.34
C ASP A 87 -22.64 17.42 1.33
N GLU A 88 -23.62 16.88 0.59
CA GLU A 88 -24.96 17.47 0.43
C GLU A 88 -25.94 17.04 1.54
N GLY A 89 -25.56 16.07 2.38
CA GLY A 89 -26.31 15.65 3.56
C GLY A 89 -26.05 16.53 4.78
N ALA A 90 -24.80 16.98 4.97
CA ALA A 90 -24.41 17.80 6.11
C ALA A 90 -25.12 19.16 6.07
N GLY A 91 -25.89 19.47 7.11
CA GLY A 91 -26.75 20.65 7.19
C GLY A 91 -28.22 20.43 6.82
N GLN A 92 -28.60 19.27 6.26
CA GLN A 92 -30.01 18.94 6.03
C GLN A 92 -30.69 18.46 7.32
N ARG A 93 -31.97 18.81 7.47
CA ARG A 93 -32.82 18.33 8.57
C ARG A 93 -33.43 16.98 8.22
N VAL A 94 -33.29 16.01 9.11
CA VAL A 94 -33.85 14.66 9.01
C VAL A 94 -34.71 14.34 10.21
N GLN A 95 -35.71 13.50 10.03
CA GLN A 95 -36.65 13.19 11.10
C GLN A 95 -36.24 11.91 11.82
N ALA A 96 -36.21 11.93 13.16
CA ALA A 96 -36.06 10.72 13.95
C ALA A 96 -37.27 9.79 13.74
N VAL A 97 -37.05 8.52 13.37
CA VAL A 97 -38.13 7.53 13.20
C VAL A 97 -38.50 6.91 14.53
N THR A 98 -37.50 6.70 15.37
CA THR A 98 -37.63 6.10 16.69
C THR A 98 -36.96 6.99 17.73
N ASP A 99 -37.37 6.85 18.98
CA ASP A 99 -36.64 7.43 20.10
C ASP A 99 -35.20 6.91 20.08
N PHE A 100 -34.24 7.81 20.24
CA PHE A 100 -32.83 7.42 20.31
C PHE A 100 -32.57 6.73 21.65
N GLN A 101 -32.08 5.49 21.59
CA GLN A 101 -31.71 4.73 22.78
C GLN A 101 -30.23 5.04 23.07
N GLY A 102 -30.00 6.06 23.88
CA GLY A 102 -28.67 6.64 24.07
C GLY A 102 -28.22 7.39 22.82
N ARG A 103 -27.05 7.04 22.27
CA ARG A 103 -26.49 7.70 21.07
C ARG A 103 -26.92 7.10 19.74
N HIS A 104 -27.61 5.97 19.72
CA HIS A 104 -27.98 5.29 18.48
C HIS A 104 -29.48 5.40 18.22
N GLY A 105 -29.84 5.69 16.98
CA GLY A 105 -31.23 5.78 16.54
C GLY A 105 -31.36 5.66 15.03
N ARG A 106 -32.59 5.68 14.54
CA ARG A 106 -32.89 5.64 13.11
C ARG A 106 -33.50 6.96 12.67
N VAL A 107 -33.01 7.49 11.56
CA VAL A 107 -33.53 8.71 10.94
C VAL A 107 -34.10 8.40 9.57
N ARG A 108 -35.14 9.13 9.19
CA ARG A 108 -35.71 9.05 7.84
C ARG A 108 -35.13 10.17 7.01
N TRP A 109 -34.38 9.79 5.98
CA TRP A 109 -33.85 10.71 4.98
C TRP A 109 -34.36 10.32 3.60
N ARG A 110 -35.02 11.28 2.92
CA ARG A 110 -35.57 11.11 1.56
C ARG A 110 -36.44 9.86 1.37
N GLY A 111 -37.17 9.47 2.42
CA GLY A 111 -38.07 8.31 2.42
C GLY A 111 -37.39 6.96 2.75
N ALA A 112 -36.07 6.93 2.95
CA ALA A 112 -35.34 5.77 3.43
C ALA A 112 -34.97 5.92 4.91
N GLU A 113 -34.97 4.80 5.65
CA GLU A 113 -34.52 4.77 7.04
C GLU A 113 -33.03 4.44 7.09
N TRP A 114 -32.28 5.26 7.80
CA TRP A 114 -30.84 5.14 7.97
C TRP A 114 -30.49 5.08 9.45
N ASP A 115 -29.48 4.31 9.79
CA ASP A 115 -28.89 4.34 11.12
C ASP A 115 -28.14 5.66 11.31
N ALA A 116 -28.39 6.31 12.44
CA ALA A 116 -27.77 7.57 12.82
C ALA A 116 -27.23 7.50 14.24
N ARG A 117 -26.19 8.31 14.48
CA ARG A 117 -25.58 8.48 15.79
C ARG A 117 -25.73 9.93 16.22
N SER A 118 -26.26 10.17 17.41
CA SER A 118 -26.31 11.49 18.02
C SER A 118 -24.91 11.91 18.49
N THR A 119 -24.55 13.17 18.24
CA THR A 119 -23.30 13.78 18.73
C THR A 119 -23.38 14.03 20.25
N ASP A 120 -24.57 14.35 20.74
CA ASP A 120 -24.84 14.70 22.14
C ASP A 120 -25.73 13.65 22.82
N ASP A 121 -25.66 13.56 24.16
CA ASP A 121 -26.48 12.65 24.99
C ASP A 121 -27.87 13.23 25.33
N THR A 122 -28.35 14.18 24.53
CA THR A 122 -29.71 14.70 24.68
C THR A 122 -30.72 13.63 24.27
N PRO A 123 -31.78 13.40 25.07
CA PRO A 123 -32.83 12.46 24.69
C PRO A 123 -33.59 13.00 23.48
N ILE A 124 -33.49 12.30 22.36
CA ILE A 124 -34.17 12.64 21.10
C ILE A 124 -35.40 11.74 20.96
N ALA A 125 -36.57 12.37 20.90
CA ALA A 125 -37.83 11.69 20.67
C ALA A 125 -38.07 11.42 19.18
N ALA A 126 -38.85 10.39 18.89
CA ALA A 126 -39.37 10.11 17.56
C ALA A 126 -40.09 11.36 17.01
N SER A 127 -39.97 11.59 15.71
CA SER A 127 -40.47 12.73 14.94
C SER A 127 -39.72 14.06 15.07
N ASP A 128 -38.69 14.14 15.93
CA ASP A 128 -37.88 15.36 16.06
C ASP A 128 -36.98 15.60 14.85
N TRP A 129 -36.67 16.88 14.56
CA TRP A 129 -35.86 17.29 13.42
C TRP A 129 -34.39 17.45 13.82
N LEU A 130 -33.53 16.61 13.26
CA LEU A 130 -32.10 16.58 13.53
C LEU A 130 -31.31 17.11 12.34
N LEU A 131 -30.23 17.83 12.60
CA LEU A 131 -29.30 18.27 11.54
C LEU A 131 -28.22 17.21 11.35
N ILE A 132 -28.00 16.76 10.11
CA ILE A 132 -26.87 15.88 9.81
C ILE A 132 -25.58 16.71 9.94
N VAL A 133 -24.69 16.32 10.84
CA VAL A 133 -23.40 17.01 11.07
C VAL A 133 -22.28 16.42 10.20
N GLY A 134 -22.34 15.11 9.92
CA GLY A 134 -21.36 14.42 9.07
C GLY A 134 -21.52 12.89 9.11
N HIS A 135 -20.75 12.17 8.30
CA HIS A 135 -20.73 10.71 8.26
C HIS A 135 -19.43 10.14 8.85
N ASP A 136 -19.56 9.12 9.70
CA ASP A 136 -18.43 8.42 10.34
C ASP A 136 -17.44 7.83 9.33
N PHE A 137 -17.93 7.46 8.14
CA PHE A 137 -17.10 6.89 7.06
C PHE A 137 -15.92 7.80 6.68
N PHE A 138 -16.13 9.11 6.58
CA PHE A 138 -15.08 10.06 6.23
C PHE A 138 -13.98 10.09 7.29
N LEU A 139 -14.35 10.05 8.58
CA LEU A 139 -13.40 10.05 9.68
C LEU A 139 -12.58 8.75 9.70
N VAL A 140 -13.21 7.60 9.45
CA VAL A 140 -12.51 6.32 9.37
C VAL A 140 -11.56 6.28 8.16
N ALA A 141 -12.00 6.71 6.99
CA ALA A 141 -11.17 6.78 5.80
C ALA A 141 -9.97 7.74 5.99
N ALA A 142 -10.21 8.94 6.54
CA ALA A 142 -9.16 9.89 6.86
C ALA A 142 -8.16 9.34 7.89
N ALA A 143 -8.64 8.65 8.93
CA ALA A 143 -7.78 8.00 9.93
C ALA A 143 -6.92 6.88 9.31
N LEU A 144 -7.48 6.07 8.41
CA LEU A 144 -6.73 5.03 7.70
C LEU A 144 -5.67 5.62 6.76
N ILE A 145 -6.00 6.67 6.01
CA ILE A 145 -5.05 7.38 5.16
C ILE A 145 -3.94 8.03 6.01
N ALA A 146 -4.30 8.70 7.10
CA ALA A 146 -3.33 9.29 8.02
C ALA A 146 -2.40 8.23 8.63
N LEU A 147 -2.94 7.07 9.01
CA LEU A 147 -2.16 5.92 9.51
C LEU A 147 -1.21 5.39 8.44
N LEU A 148 -1.68 5.21 7.20
CA LEU A 148 -0.85 4.77 6.07
C LEU A 148 0.30 5.75 5.83
N VAL A 149 0.00 7.05 5.74
CA VAL A 149 1.01 8.11 5.56
C VAL A 149 2.01 8.10 6.73
N MET A 150 1.54 7.98 7.97
CA MET A 150 2.39 7.88 9.15
C MET A 150 3.36 6.70 9.06
N VAL A 151 2.86 5.50 8.73
CA VAL A 151 3.69 4.30 8.56
C VAL A 151 4.73 4.49 7.47
N VAL A 152 4.33 5.07 6.33
CA VAL A 152 5.23 5.37 5.20
C VAL A 152 6.32 6.33 5.64
N VAL A 153 5.99 7.45 6.30
CA VAL A 153 6.97 8.45 6.76
C VAL A 153 7.97 7.84 7.74
N ILE A 154 7.50 7.07 8.73
CA ILE A 154 8.37 6.41 9.71
C ILE A 154 9.33 5.42 9.04
N LYS A 155 8.88 4.68 8.02
CA LYS A 155 9.72 3.73 7.28
C LYS A 155 10.70 4.40 6.31
N THR A 156 10.42 5.63 5.90
CA THR A 156 11.22 6.42 4.94
C THR A 156 12.37 7.14 5.63
N ALA A 157 12.15 7.62 6.86
CA ALA A 157 13.12 8.39 7.63
C ALA A 157 14.17 7.48 8.29
N VAL A 158 15.43 7.57 7.85
CA VAL A 158 16.55 6.86 8.48
C VAL A 158 17.62 7.84 8.92
N VAL A 159 18.02 7.70 10.18
CA VAL A 159 19.12 8.45 10.78
C VAL A 159 20.38 7.58 10.77
N VAL A 160 21.42 8.07 10.12
CA VAL A 160 22.74 7.43 10.08
C VAL A 160 23.64 8.08 11.14
N PRO A 161 24.18 7.31 12.10
CA PRO A 161 25.10 7.82 13.11
C PRO A 161 26.39 8.40 12.52
N GLN A 162 27.04 9.31 13.24
CA GLN A 162 28.28 9.97 12.80
C GLN A 162 29.46 9.05 12.49
N ARG A 163 29.51 7.86 13.10
CA ARG A 163 30.62 6.91 12.97
C ARG A 163 30.25 5.67 12.15
N ASP A 164 29.13 5.71 11.45
CA ASP A 164 28.66 4.61 10.61
C ASP A 164 28.35 5.13 9.20
N ALA A 165 28.44 4.25 8.21
CA ALA A 165 28.01 4.46 6.84
C ALA A 165 27.08 3.32 6.42
N TYR A 166 25.90 3.66 5.89
CA TYR A 166 24.88 2.67 5.51
C TYR A 166 24.85 2.50 4.00
N VAL A 167 25.09 1.28 3.52
CA VAL A 167 25.04 0.94 2.10
C VAL A 167 23.61 0.58 1.71
N ILE A 168 23.07 1.30 0.72
CA ILE A 168 21.70 1.13 0.26
C ILE A 168 21.67 0.35 -1.05
N GLN A 169 20.75 -0.60 -1.13
CA GLN A 169 20.40 -1.30 -2.35
C GLN A 169 19.02 -0.88 -2.84
N ARG A 170 18.90 -0.72 -4.16
CA ARG A 170 17.65 -0.46 -4.88
C ARG A 170 17.41 -1.61 -5.84
N LEU A 171 16.31 -2.35 -5.65
CA LEU A 171 15.94 -3.51 -6.48
C LEU A 171 17.08 -4.54 -6.64
N GLY A 172 17.83 -4.79 -5.56
CA GLY A 172 18.94 -5.75 -5.54
C GLY A 172 20.26 -5.25 -6.15
N ARG A 173 20.34 -3.98 -6.58
CA ARG A 173 21.60 -3.35 -7.03
C ARG A 173 22.06 -2.30 -6.03
N PHE A 174 23.38 -2.12 -5.92
CA PHE A 174 23.93 -0.99 -5.17
C PHE A 174 23.40 0.33 -5.73
N SER A 175 22.96 1.24 -4.85
CA SER A 175 22.49 2.57 -5.25
C SER A 175 23.42 3.67 -4.76
N ARG A 176 23.65 3.74 -3.44
CA ARG A 176 24.49 4.76 -2.81
C ARG A 176 24.87 4.35 -1.39
N THR A 177 25.90 4.99 -0.85
CA THR A 177 26.24 4.93 0.57
C THR A 177 25.72 6.19 1.26
N LEU A 178 25.05 6.02 2.39
CA LEU A 178 24.59 7.12 3.23
C LEU A 178 25.62 7.36 4.34
N GLU A 179 26.13 8.58 4.38
CA GLU A 179 26.97 9.08 5.46
C GLU A 179 26.13 9.62 6.62
N ALA A 180 26.80 10.04 7.68
CA ALA A 180 26.20 10.63 8.87
C ALA A 180 25.11 11.67 8.55
N GLY A 181 23.92 11.51 9.12
CA GLY A 181 22.83 12.48 8.95
C GLY A 181 21.45 11.86 8.78
N PHE A 182 20.49 12.71 8.50
CA PHE A 182 19.11 12.33 8.26
C PHE A 182 18.86 12.14 6.77
N HIS A 183 18.38 10.95 6.39
CA HIS A 183 18.15 10.59 4.99
C HIS A 183 16.73 10.06 4.80
N PHE A 184 16.16 10.39 3.64
CA PHE A 184 14.92 9.81 3.16
C PHE A 184 15.20 8.68 2.18
N LEU A 185 14.67 7.50 2.49
CA LEU A 185 14.72 6.30 1.66
C LEU A 185 13.34 6.05 1.07
N ILE A 186 13.28 5.70 -0.21
CA ILE A 186 11.98 5.38 -0.82
C ILE A 186 11.53 4.03 -0.24
N PRO A 187 10.41 3.98 0.50
CA PRO A 187 9.96 2.74 1.10
C PRO A 187 9.64 1.72 0.00
N PHE A 188 9.80 0.43 0.33
CA PHE A 188 9.64 -0.72 -0.57
C PHE A 188 10.72 -0.88 -1.66
N ILE A 189 11.32 0.19 -2.16
CA ILE A 189 12.33 0.12 -3.22
C ILE A 189 13.76 0.09 -2.65
N ASP A 190 14.03 0.98 -1.69
CA ASP A 190 15.34 1.13 -1.07
C ASP A 190 15.43 0.29 0.22
N ARG A 191 16.51 -0.48 0.35
CA ARG A 191 16.79 -1.28 1.54
C ARG A 191 18.22 -1.04 2.02
N VAL A 192 18.39 -0.90 3.35
CA VAL A 192 19.72 -0.90 3.99
C VAL A 192 20.28 -2.32 3.92
N ALA A 193 21.33 -2.50 3.12
CA ALA A 193 21.93 -3.81 2.86
C ALA A 193 23.09 -4.11 3.80
N TYR A 194 23.91 -3.11 4.09
CA TYR A 194 25.07 -3.25 4.98
C TYR A 194 25.27 -1.99 5.81
N ARG A 195 25.71 -2.16 7.05
CA ARG A 195 26.09 -1.06 7.95
C ARG A 195 27.57 -1.21 8.23
N HIS A 196 28.36 -0.25 7.76
CA HIS A 196 29.80 -0.25 7.96
C HIS A 196 30.16 0.76 9.05
N THR A 197 30.90 0.32 10.06
CA THR A 197 31.46 1.22 11.08
C THR A 197 32.68 1.91 10.49
N LEU A 198 32.82 3.21 10.72
CA LEU A 198 34.00 4.02 10.38
C LEU A 198 34.94 4.17 11.58
N LYS A 199 34.71 3.41 12.65
CA LYS A 199 35.61 3.34 13.81
C LYS A 199 36.80 2.46 13.49
N GLU A 200 37.98 2.87 13.94
CA GLU A 200 39.18 2.05 13.92
C GLU A 200 38.90 0.72 14.62
N GLN A 201 39.19 -0.38 13.91
CA GLN A 201 39.06 -1.72 14.45
C GLN A 201 40.45 -2.32 14.66
N VAL A 202 40.71 -2.71 15.90
CA VAL A 202 41.96 -3.37 16.28
C VAL A 202 41.82 -4.85 15.99
N MET A 203 42.70 -5.39 15.15
CA MET A 203 42.82 -6.83 14.91
C MET A 203 44.20 -7.30 15.35
N ASP A 204 44.22 -8.24 16.30
CA ASP A 204 45.46 -8.86 16.75
C ASP A 204 45.97 -9.83 15.68
N VAL A 205 47.23 -9.66 15.29
CA VAL A 205 47.91 -10.59 14.38
C VAL A 205 48.58 -11.64 15.26
N ALA A 206 48.43 -12.92 14.90
CA ALA A 206 49.08 -14.01 15.61
C ALA A 206 50.61 -13.79 15.63
N SER A 207 51.22 -13.96 16.80
CA SER A 207 52.66 -13.80 16.98
C SER A 207 53.42 -14.77 16.07
N GLN A 208 54.49 -14.28 15.44
CA GLN A 208 55.33 -15.10 14.56
C GLN A 208 56.77 -15.07 15.04
N THR A 209 57.36 -16.26 15.17
CA THR A 209 58.78 -16.41 15.49
C THR A 209 59.62 -16.34 14.22
N CYS A 210 60.63 -15.48 14.21
CA CYS A 210 61.55 -15.31 13.10
C CYS A 210 63.01 -15.43 13.59
N ILE A 211 63.92 -15.83 12.69
CA ILE A 211 65.36 -15.93 13.00
C ILE A 211 66.07 -14.74 12.36
N THR A 212 66.82 -13.99 13.16
CA THR A 212 67.60 -12.84 12.68
C THR A 212 68.86 -13.29 11.93
N LYS A 213 69.50 -12.37 11.21
CA LYS A 213 70.75 -12.66 10.48
C LYS A 213 71.89 -13.15 11.38
N ASP A 214 71.84 -12.78 12.66
CA ASP A 214 72.79 -13.18 13.69
C ASP A 214 72.42 -14.51 14.37
N ASN A 215 71.46 -15.26 13.80
CA ASN A 215 71.02 -16.58 14.25
C ASN A 215 70.36 -16.58 15.65
N ILE A 216 69.58 -15.55 15.95
CA ILE A 216 68.80 -15.43 17.18
C ILE A 216 67.32 -15.53 16.83
N ALA A 217 66.57 -16.38 17.52
CA ALA A 217 65.12 -16.47 17.39
C ALA A 217 64.46 -15.30 18.16
N VAL A 218 63.60 -14.56 17.48
CA VAL A 218 62.85 -13.42 18.03
C VAL A 218 61.37 -13.60 17.69
N GLU A 219 60.52 -13.40 18.68
CA GLU A 219 59.06 -13.38 18.51
C GLU A 219 58.61 -11.95 18.20
N ILE A 220 57.78 -11.80 17.16
CA ILE A 220 57.24 -10.51 16.73
C ILE A 220 55.72 -10.54 16.91
N ASP A 221 55.23 -9.61 17.73
CA ASP A 221 53.81 -9.31 17.88
C ASP A 221 53.42 -8.13 16.98
N GLY A 222 52.23 -8.22 16.39
CA GLY A 222 51.69 -7.19 15.53
C GLY A 222 50.24 -6.89 15.87
N VAL A 223 49.89 -5.62 15.87
CA VAL A 223 48.50 -5.16 15.99
C VAL A 223 48.17 -4.37 14.73
N LEU A 224 47.09 -4.75 14.05
CA LEU A 224 46.64 -4.08 12.84
C LEU A 224 45.47 -3.14 13.19
N TYR A 225 45.59 -1.89 12.77
CA TYR A 225 44.52 -0.90 12.84
C TYR A 225 43.88 -0.79 11.44
N LEU A 226 42.59 -1.10 11.36
CA LEU A 226 41.78 -1.07 10.13
C LEU A 226 40.71 0.03 10.18
#